data_AF-A0A1E1GL31-F1
#
_entry.id   AF-A0A1E1GL31-F1
#
_cell.length_a   1.000
_cell.length_b   1.000
_cell.length_c   1.000
_cell.angle_alpha   90.00
_cell.angle_beta   90.00
_cell.angle_gamma   90.00
#
_symmetry.space_group_name_H-M   'P 1'
#
loop_
_entity.id
_entity.type
_entity.pdbx_description
1 polymer ?
#
loop_
_entity_poly.entity_id
_entity_poly.type
_entity_poly.pdbx_seq_one_letter_code
_entity_poly.pdbx_strand_id
1 'polypeptide(L)'
;RYACEFLMQAFGLQLNMELQLASQLLEKRVLRTQTLLCDMLLRESPSGIVTQSPSIMDLVKCDGAALFYQGKYYPLGVTPTEAQIKDIVEWLLAFHGDSTGLSTDSLADAGYPGAASLGDAVCGMAAAYITSKDFLFWFRSHTAKEIKWGGAKHHPEDK
;
A
#
# COMPACT_ATOMS: atom_id res chain seq x y z
N ARG A 1 5.31 17.15 42.56
CA ARG A 1 4.15 16.30 42.18
C ARG A 1 3.07 17.12 41.47
N TYR A 2 2.45 18.13 42.10
CA TYR A 2 1.42 18.98 41.46
C TYR A 2 1.86 19.71 40.17
N ALA A 3 3.06 20.29 40.15
CA ALA A 3 3.58 20.91 38.94
C ALA A 3 3.75 19.91 37.76
N CYS A 4 4.17 18.68 38.07
CA CYS A 4 4.28 17.61 37.07
C CYS A 4 2.91 17.16 36.57
N GLU A 5 1.91 17.12 37.44
CA GLU A 5 0.52 16.79 37.08
C GLU A 5 -0.06 17.83 36.11
N PHE A 6 0.15 19.12 36.39
CA PHE A 6 -0.27 20.20 35.48
C PHE A 6 0.43 20.11 34.12
N LEU A 7 1.74 19.81 34.11
CA LEU A 7 2.48 19.58 32.86
C LEU A 7 1.94 18.38 32.08
N MET A 8 1.58 17.28 32.75
CA MET A 8 0.99 16.11 32.08
C MET A 8 -0.40 16.42 31.52
N GLN A 9 -1.22 17.21 32.22
CA GLN A 9 -2.52 17.66 31.71
C GLN A 9 -2.36 18.55 30.46
N ALA A 10 -1.44 19.52 30.51
CA ALA A 10 -1.14 20.37 29.36
C ALA A 10 -0.60 19.57 28.16
N PHE A 11 0.28 18.59 28.42
CA PHE A 11 0.78 17.68 27.38
C PHE A 11 -0.34 16.84 26.78
N GLY A 12 -1.23 16.29 27.61
CA GLY A 12 -2.39 15.53 27.15
C GLY A 12 -3.32 16.36 26.27
N LEU A 13 -3.55 17.63 26.61
CA LEU A 13 -4.33 18.55 25.79
C LEU A 13 -3.65 18.79 24.42
N GLN A 14 -2.35 19.07 24.41
CA GLN A 14 -1.61 19.29 23.15
C GLN A 14 -1.64 18.03 22.27
N LEU A 15 -1.42 16.85 22.86
CA LEU A 15 -1.47 15.59 22.13
C LEU A 15 -2.85 15.33 21.53
N ASN A 16 -3.92 15.64 22.28
CA ASN A 16 -5.28 15.53 21.77
C ASN A 16 -5.55 16.49 20.59
N MET A 17 -5.02 17.71 20.65
CA MET A 17 -5.12 18.66 19.53
C MET A 17 -4.39 18.15 18.27
N GLU A 18 -3.19 17.59 18.41
CA GLU A 18 -2.45 16.97 17.30
C GLU A 18 -3.21 15.77 16.69
N LEU A 19 -3.84 14.93 17.53
CA LEU A 19 -4.68 13.83 17.07
C LEU A 19 -5.90 14.33 16.28
N GLN A 20 -6.56 15.38 16.76
CA GLN A 20 -7.70 16.00 16.06
C GLN A 20 -7.27 16.57 14.70
N LEU A 21 -6.13 17.26 14.64
CA LEU A 21 -5.57 17.77 13.38
C LEU A 21 -5.26 16.62 12.41
N ALA A 22 -4.64 15.54 12.90
CA ALA A 22 -4.35 14.36 12.08
C ALA A 22 -5.64 13.72 11.51
N SER A 23 -6.72 13.67 12.31
CA SER A 23 -8.04 13.20 11.85
C SER A 23 -8.61 14.08 10.75
N GLN A 24 -8.57 15.41 10.90
CA GLN A 24 -9.04 16.35 9.87
C GLN A 24 -8.25 16.23 8.56
N LEU A 25 -6.93 16.06 8.65
CA LEU A 25 -6.08 15.86 7.47
C LEU A 25 -6.40 14.53 6.77
N LEU A 26 -6.71 13.49 7.54
CA LEU A 26 -7.14 12.20 6.99
C LEU A 26 -8.48 12.34 6.26
N GLU A 27 -9.49 12.97 6.86
CA GLU A 27 -10.79 13.22 6.22
C GLU A 27 -10.65 14.00 4.90
N LYS A 28 -9.84 15.07 4.92
CA LYS A 28 -9.55 15.85 3.71
C LYS A 28 -8.87 15.00 2.63
N ARG A 29 -7.97 14.10 3.02
CA ARG A 29 -7.33 13.17 2.10
C ARG A 29 -8.35 12.19 1.50
N VAL A 30 -9.24 11.62 2.32
CA VAL A 30 -10.31 10.72 1.86
C VAL A 30 -11.22 11.40 0.84
N LEU A 31 -11.67 12.63 1.11
CA LEU A 31 -12.50 13.41 0.17
C LEU A 31 -11.79 13.67 -1.16
N ARG A 32 -10.49 13.99 -1.12
CA ARG A 32 -9.68 14.14 -2.34
C ARG A 32 -9.61 12.81 -3.10
N THR A 33 -9.28 11.71 -2.43
CA THR A 33 -9.23 10.38 -3.06
C THR A 33 -10.57 9.99 -3.69
N GLN A 34 -11.70 10.24 -3.03
CA GLN A 34 -13.03 10.01 -3.61
C GLN A 34 -13.25 10.84 -4.88
N THR A 35 -12.86 12.12 -4.86
CA THR A 35 -12.97 12.99 -6.05
C THR A 35 -12.12 12.45 -7.20
N LEU A 36 -10.91 11.97 -6.92
CA LEU A 36 -10.04 11.35 -7.93
C LEU A 36 -10.64 10.07 -8.50
N LEU A 37 -11.23 9.23 -7.65
CA LEU A 37 -11.91 8.02 -8.10
C LEU A 37 -13.09 8.33 -9.02
N CYS A 38 -13.89 9.34 -8.70
CA CYS A 38 -14.98 9.78 -9.58
C CYS A 38 -14.46 10.25 -10.94
N ASP A 39 -13.38 11.02 -10.99
CA ASP A 39 -12.74 11.44 -12.25
C ASP A 39 -12.24 10.23 -13.06
N MET A 40 -11.61 9.25 -12.39
CA MET A 40 -11.12 8.04 -13.04
C MET A 40 -12.25 7.15 -13.59
N LEU A 41 -13.40 7.06 -12.90
CA LEU A 41 -14.56 6.28 -13.36
C LEU A 41 -15.22 6.87 -14.61
N LEU A 42 -15.07 8.17 -14.85
CA LEU A 42 -15.61 8.85 -16.04
C LEU A 42 -14.74 8.66 -17.29
N ARG A 43 -13.59 7.99 -17.19
CA ARG A 43 -12.67 7.77 -18.31
C ARG A 43 -13.20 6.68 -19.25
N GLU A 44 -13.06 6.90 -20.55
CA GLU A 44 -13.56 5.97 -21.58
C GLU A 44 -12.76 4.68 -21.71
N SER A 45 -11.52 4.64 -21.21
CA SER A 45 -10.62 3.47 -21.32
C SER A 45 -10.02 3.08 -19.96
N PRO A 46 -9.95 1.78 -19.62
CA PRO A 46 -9.26 1.29 -18.41
C PRO A 46 -7.77 1.68 -18.35
N SER A 47 -7.12 1.82 -19.51
CA SER A 47 -5.74 2.30 -19.60
C SER A 47 -5.59 3.77 -19.17
N GLY A 48 -6.69 4.53 -19.20
CA GLY A 48 -6.75 5.93 -18.76
C GLY A 48 -6.38 6.10 -17.29
N ILE A 49 -6.58 5.08 -16.45
CA ILE A 49 -6.28 5.14 -15.01
C ILE A 49 -4.75 5.19 -14.76
N VAL A 50 -3.94 4.70 -15.70
CA VAL A 50 -2.47 4.75 -15.63
C VAL A 50 -1.90 5.90 -16.47
N THR A 51 -2.50 6.19 -17.63
CA THR A 51 -1.94 7.13 -18.62
C THR A 51 -2.31 8.59 -18.40
N GLN A 52 -3.40 8.88 -17.68
CA GLN A 52 -3.86 10.24 -17.43
C GLN A 52 -3.57 10.68 -16.00
N SER A 53 -3.36 11.98 -15.81
CA SER A 53 -3.20 12.60 -14.50
C SER A 53 -4.56 13.11 -14.00
N PRO A 54 -4.97 12.81 -12.77
CA PRO A 54 -4.26 12.01 -11.76
C PRO A 54 -4.31 10.50 -12.07
N SER A 55 -3.26 9.79 -11.67
CA SER A 55 -3.03 8.36 -11.94
C SER A 55 -3.33 7.49 -10.71
N ILE A 56 -3.33 6.16 -10.87
CA ILE A 56 -3.49 5.22 -9.73
C ILE A 56 -2.48 5.42 -8.59
N MET A 57 -1.30 5.99 -8.86
CA MET A 57 -0.31 6.28 -7.80
C MET A 57 -0.75 7.43 -6.88
N ASP A 58 -1.68 8.29 -7.33
CA ASP A 58 -2.20 9.40 -6.52
C ASP A 58 -3.25 8.92 -5.50
N LEU A 59 -3.81 7.72 -5.68
CA LEU A 59 -4.78 7.12 -4.76
C LEU A 59 -4.11 6.64 -3.47
N VAL A 60 -2.95 6.00 -3.59
CA VAL A 60 -2.23 5.36 -2.47
C VAL A 60 -0.76 5.74 -2.55
N LYS A 61 -0.17 6.15 -1.42
CA LYS A 61 1.28 6.39 -1.34
C LYS A 61 2.03 5.10 -1.68
N CYS A 62 2.72 5.08 -2.81
CA CYS A 62 3.46 3.94 -3.35
C CYS A 62 4.66 4.43 -4.14
N ASP A 63 5.62 3.53 -4.40
CA ASP A 63 6.80 3.82 -5.23
C ASP A 63 6.55 3.45 -6.69
N GLY A 64 5.59 2.55 -6.94
CA GLY A 64 5.07 2.26 -8.26
C GLY A 64 3.70 1.61 -8.21
N ALA A 65 3.08 1.52 -9.36
CA ALA A 65 1.79 0.89 -9.55
C ALA A 65 1.71 0.30 -10.97
N ALA A 66 0.83 -0.67 -11.17
CA ALA A 66 0.62 -1.22 -12.50
C ALA A 66 -0.81 -1.69 -12.72
N LEU A 67 -1.26 -1.61 -13.97
CA LEU A 67 -2.49 -2.25 -14.43
C LEU A 67 -2.12 -3.43 -15.34
N PHE A 68 -2.62 -4.61 -15.02
CA PHE A 68 -2.60 -5.75 -15.92
C PHE A 68 -4.02 -5.96 -16.44
N TYR A 69 -4.24 -5.68 -17.72
CA TYR A 69 -5.58 -5.66 -18.31
C TYR A 69 -5.56 -6.32 -19.70
N GLN A 70 -6.42 -7.31 -19.92
CA GLN A 70 -6.53 -8.04 -21.19
C GLN A 70 -5.17 -8.57 -21.70
N GLY A 71 -4.33 -9.06 -20.78
CA GLY A 71 -2.99 -9.58 -21.10
C GLY A 71 -1.95 -8.51 -21.44
N LYS A 72 -2.29 -7.21 -21.35
CA LYS A 72 -1.36 -6.10 -21.50
C LYS A 72 -0.93 -5.57 -20.14
N TYR A 73 0.35 -5.22 -20.05
CA TYR A 73 0.96 -4.70 -18.85
C TYR A 73 1.23 -3.19 -18.97
N TYR A 74 0.72 -2.42 -18.03
CA TYR A 74 0.86 -0.96 -17.96
C TYR A 74 1.52 -0.55 -16.64
N PRO A 75 2.87 -0.51 -16.58
CA PRO A 75 3.61 -0.11 -15.39
C PRO A 75 3.70 1.41 -15.22
N LEU A 76 3.85 1.86 -13.98
CA LEU A 76 4.13 3.25 -13.62
C LEU A 76 5.03 3.29 -12.36
N GLY A 77 6.15 4.00 -12.42
CA GLY A 77 7.10 4.08 -11.30
C GLY A 77 7.93 2.80 -11.10
N VAL A 78 8.26 2.49 -9.84
CA VAL A 78 9.05 1.30 -9.49
C VAL A 78 8.17 0.05 -9.52
N THR A 79 8.38 -0.79 -10.53
CA THR A 79 7.54 -1.96 -10.78
C THR A 79 8.39 -3.18 -11.16
N PRO A 80 7.91 -4.40 -10.90
CA PRO A 80 8.54 -5.62 -11.43
C PRO A 80 8.49 -5.66 -12.96
N THR A 81 9.33 -6.51 -13.56
CA THR A 81 9.28 -6.77 -15.00
C THR A 81 7.98 -7.48 -15.41
N GLU A 82 7.63 -7.44 -16.70
CA GLU A 82 6.43 -8.13 -17.20
C GLU A 82 6.43 -9.63 -16.90
N ALA A 83 7.60 -10.29 -17.00
CA ALA A 83 7.73 -11.70 -16.66
C ALA A 83 7.47 -11.96 -15.17
N GLN A 84 8.01 -11.10 -14.28
CA GLN A 84 7.79 -11.21 -12.84
C GLN A 84 6.32 -10.93 -12.46
N ILE A 85 5.65 -9.99 -13.13
CA ILE A 85 4.22 -9.75 -12.87
C ILE A 85 3.36 -10.94 -13.28
N LYS A 86 3.68 -11.60 -14.39
CA LYS A 86 2.97 -12.82 -14.79
C LYS A 86 3.13 -13.93 -13.75
N ASP A 87 4.34 -14.13 -13.24
CA ASP A 87 4.62 -15.08 -12.15
C ASP A 87 3.83 -14.73 -10.87
N ILE A 88 3.79 -13.45 -10.49
CA ILE A 88 2.99 -12.98 -9.34
C ILE A 88 1.48 -13.23 -9.56
N VAL A 89 0.96 -12.99 -10.77
CA VAL A 89 -0.45 -13.24 -11.10
C VAL A 89 -0.78 -14.73 -10.99
N GLU A 90 0.09 -15.61 -11.49
CA GLU A 90 -0.07 -17.07 -11.37
C GLU A 90 -0.08 -17.50 -9.90
N TRP A 91 0.84 -16.97 -9.09
CA TRP A 91 0.87 -17.22 -7.65
C TRP A 91 -0.41 -16.72 -6.94
N LEU A 92 -0.87 -15.51 -7.26
CA LEU A 92 -2.10 -14.95 -6.71
C LEU A 92 -3.32 -15.81 -7.04
N LEU A 93 -3.45 -16.26 -8.28
CA LEU A 93 -4.57 -17.13 -8.69
C LEU A 93 -4.51 -18.51 -8.02
N ALA A 94 -3.32 -19.05 -7.81
CA ALA A 94 -3.14 -20.36 -7.19
C ALA A 94 -3.44 -20.39 -5.68
N PHE A 95 -3.06 -19.34 -4.95
CA PHE A 95 -3.10 -19.33 -3.48
C PHE A 95 -4.10 -18.31 -2.89
N HIS A 96 -4.55 -17.34 -3.69
CA HIS A 96 -5.41 -16.23 -3.24
C HIS A 96 -6.61 -15.98 -4.18
N GLY A 97 -6.94 -16.91 -5.09
CA GLY A 97 -7.99 -16.75 -6.09
C GLY A 97 -9.41 -16.53 -5.54
N ASP A 98 -9.68 -16.95 -4.30
CA ASP A 98 -10.98 -16.81 -3.65
C ASP A 98 -11.16 -15.45 -2.94
N SER A 99 -10.12 -14.61 -2.89
CA SER A 99 -10.19 -13.27 -2.29
C SER A 99 -10.44 -12.18 -3.35
N THR A 100 -10.76 -10.98 -2.91
CA THR A 100 -10.87 -9.79 -3.77
C THR A 100 -9.52 -9.12 -4.06
N GLY A 101 -8.43 -9.65 -3.50
CA GLY A 101 -7.10 -9.04 -3.54
C GLY A 101 -6.20 -9.47 -2.38
N LEU A 102 -4.98 -8.93 -2.37
CA LEU A 102 -3.96 -9.18 -1.34
C LEU A 102 -3.31 -7.85 -0.94
N SER A 103 -3.00 -7.68 0.34
CA SER A 103 -2.13 -6.59 0.80
C SER A 103 -1.09 -7.16 1.76
N THR A 104 0.19 -6.96 1.44
CA THR A 104 1.33 -7.36 2.26
C THR A 104 2.42 -6.29 2.24
N ASP A 105 3.14 -6.13 3.35
CA ASP A 105 4.35 -5.31 3.44
C ASP A 105 5.63 -6.09 3.06
N SER A 106 5.53 -7.42 2.96
CA SER A 106 6.61 -8.32 2.56
C SER A 106 6.07 -9.48 1.71
N LEU A 107 6.40 -9.50 0.43
CA LEU A 107 6.07 -10.61 -0.47
C LEU A 107 6.74 -11.92 -0.04
N ALA A 108 7.93 -11.83 0.57
CA ALA A 108 8.64 -12.99 1.10
C ALA A 108 7.85 -13.63 2.26
N ASP A 109 7.41 -12.83 3.22
CA ASP A 109 6.65 -13.32 4.38
C ASP A 109 5.23 -13.77 4.00
N ALA A 110 4.67 -13.19 2.93
CA ALA A 110 3.42 -13.66 2.33
C ALA A 110 3.55 -15.02 1.62
N GLY A 111 4.77 -15.54 1.45
CA GLY A 111 5.02 -16.86 0.86
C GLY A 111 5.16 -16.85 -0.66
N TYR A 112 5.39 -15.70 -1.29
CA TYR A 112 5.70 -15.63 -2.73
C TYR A 112 7.12 -16.15 -3.00
N PRO A 113 7.31 -17.26 -3.74
CA PRO A 113 8.62 -17.88 -3.93
C PRO A 113 9.63 -16.99 -4.69
N GLY A 114 9.14 -16.16 -5.61
CA GLY A 114 9.98 -15.27 -6.42
C GLY A 114 10.45 -14.00 -5.70
N ALA A 115 10.08 -13.79 -4.43
CA ALA A 115 10.32 -12.53 -3.71
C ALA A 115 11.80 -12.10 -3.69
N ALA A 116 12.72 -13.04 -3.50
CA ALA A 116 14.16 -12.75 -3.48
C ALA A 116 14.67 -12.16 -4.81
N SER A 117 14.04 -12.48 -5.94
CA SER A 117 14.42 -11.96 -7.27
C SER A 117 13.95 -10.52 -7.52
N LEU A 118 12.96 -10.05 -6.77
CA LEU A 118 12.46 -8.67 -6.83
C LEU A 118 13.40 -7.69 -6.11
N GLY A 119 14.16 -8.20 -5.12
CA GLY A 119 15.11 -7.42 -4.33
C GLY A 119 14.45 -6.28 -3.55
N ASP A 120 15.25 -5.27 -3.22
CA ASP A 120 14.79 -4.13 -2.40
C ASP A 120 13.84 -3.18 -3.15
N ALA A 121 13.76 -3.27 -4.47
CA ALA A 121 12.92 -2.39 -5.28
C ALA A 121 11.42 -2.68 -5.07
N VAL A 122 11.04 -3.93 -4.82
CA VAL A 122 9.65 -4.33 -4.61
C VAL A 122 9.57 -5.35 -3.48
N CYS A 123 9.20 -4.88 -2.29
CA CYS A 123 9.05 -5.68 -1.08
C CYS A 123 7.58 -5.77 -0.66
N GLY A 124 6.89 -4.63 -0.60
CA GLY A 124 5.47 -4.56 -0.27
C GLY A 124 4.59 -4.49 -1.52
N MET A 125 3.42 -5.10 -1.45
CA MET A 125 2.46 -5.12 -2.56
C MET A 125 1.02 -5.06 -2.04
N ALA A 126 0.20 -4.24 -2.70
CA ALA A 126 -1.25 -4.38 -2.68
C ALA A 126 -1.75 -4.73 -4.09
N ALA A 127 -2.59 -5.74 -4.18
CA ALA A 127 -3.22 -6.20 -5.42
C ALA A 127 -4.74 -6.17 -5.25
N ALA A 128 -5.45 -5.60 -6.22
CA ALA A 128 -6.91 -5.58 -6.28
C ALA A 128 -7.38 -6.23 -7.59
N TYR A 129 -8.36 -7.13 -7.48
CA TYR A 129 -8.85 -7.88 -8.63
C TYR A 129 -10.00 -7.11 -9.27
N ILE A 130 -9.87 -6.78 -10.55
CA ILE A 130 -10.96 -6.18 -11.33
C ILE A 130 -11.83 -7.33 -11.86
N THR A 131 -11.18 -8.33 -12.44
CA THR A 131 -11.78 -9.59 -12.89
C THR A 131 -10.84 -10.74 -12.51
N SER A 132 -11.19 -11.99 -12.83
CA SER A 132 -10.28 -13.12 -12.64
C SER A 132 -9.02 -13.06 -13.51
N LYS A 133 -8.92 -12.11 -14.44
CA LYS A 133 -7.79 -11.96 -15.37
C LYS A 133 -7.15 -10.57 -15.36
N ASP A 134 -7.79 -9.60 -14.70
CA ASP A 134 -7.39 -8.21 -14.71
C ASP A 134 -7.12 -7.71 -13.29
N PHE A 135 -5.98 -7.06 -13.10
CA PHE A 135 -5.43 -6.75 -11.79
C PHE A 135 -4.90 -5.31 -11.73
N LEU A 136 -5.10 -4.67 -10.59
CA LEU A 136 -4.41 -3.45 -10.19
C LEU A 136 -3.38 -3.77 -9.12
N PHE A 137 -2.20 -3.18 -9.26
CA PHE A 137 -1.11 -3.36 -8.32
C PHE A 137 -0.57 -2.02 -7.82
N TRP A 138 -0.19 -1.99 -6.56
CA TRP A 138 0.64 -0.95 -5.95
C TRP A 138 1.83 -1.60 -5.27
N PHE A 139 3.01 -1.04 -5.49
CA PHE A 139 4.29 -1.57 -4.99
C PHE A 139 4.97 -0.58 -4.06
N ARG A 140 5.69 -1.13 -3.09
CA ARG A 140 6.59 -0.38 -2.22
C ARG A 140 7.94 -1.06 -2.11
N SER A 141 8.97 -0.24 -2.16
CA SER A 141 10.35 -0.64 -1.95
C SER A 141 10.58 -0.99 -0.49
N HIS A 142 11.63 -1.76 -0.24
CA HIS A 142 12.08 -2.01 1.12
C HIS A 142 12.49 -0.70 1.78
N THR A 143 11.95 -0.43 2.98
CA THR A 143 12.39 0.70 3.80
C THR A 143 13.07 0.13 5.04
N ALA A 144 14.39 0.29 5.12
CA ALA A 144 15.17 -0.20 6.25
C ALA A 144 14.63 0.42 7.55
N LYS A 145 14.26 -0.46 8.49
CA LYS A 145 13.79 -0.06 9.82
C LYS A 145 14.66 -0.71 10.87
N GLU A 146 15.50 0.08 11.53
CA GLU A 146 16.18 -0.36 12.75
C GLU A 146 15.27 -0.18 13.96
N ILE A 147 15.02 -1.27 14.68
CA ILE A 147 14.27 -1.22 15.94
C ILE A 147 15.23 -1.57 17.07
N LYS A 148 15.55 -0.57 17.90
CA LYS A 148 16.37 -0.75 19.10
C LYS A 148 15.48 -1.20 20.26
N TRP A 149 15.61 -2.46 20.63
CA TRP A 149 14.92 -3.04 21.78
C TRP A 149 15.76 -2.84 23.05
N GLY A 150 15.16 -2.32 24.12
CA GLY A 150 15.81 -2.13 25.42
C GLY A 150 15.93 -3.41 26.25
N GLY A 151 16.07 -4.56 25.60
CA GLY A 151 15.96 -5.90 26.20
C GLY A 151 15.55 -6.94 25.16
N ALA A 152 14.61 -7.82 25.52
CA ALA A 152 14.06 -8.80 24.57
C ALA A 152 13.21 -8.12 23.48
N LYS A 153 13.21 -8.71 22.27
CA LYS A 153 12.25 -8.33 21.22
C LYS A 153 10.85 -8.67 21.70
N HIS A 154 9.88 -7.81 21.40
CA HIS A 154 8.48 -8.14 21.64
C HIS A 154 8.07 -9.29 20.69
N HIS A 155 7.64 -10.41 21.26
CA HIS A 155 6.93 -11.44 20.50
C HIS A 155 5.43 -11.20 20.71
N PRO A 156 4.61 -11.20 19.64
CA PRO A 156 3.17 -10.96 19.75
C PRO A 156 2.43 -11.98 20.64
N GLU A 157 3.01 -13.17 20.83
CA GLU A 157 2.43 -14.23 21.65
C GLU A 157 2.83 -14.16 23.13
N ASP A 158 3.83 -13.35 23.46
CA ASP A 158 4.23 -13.09 24.84
C ASP A 158 3.28 -12.05 25.45
N LYS A 159 2.61 -12.41 26.55
CA LYS A 159 1.74 -11.51 27.33
C LYS A 159 2.52 -10.54 28.20
#